data_AF-W6M4Q8-F1
#
_entry.id   AF-W6M4Q8-F1
#
_cell.length_a   1.000
_cell.length_b   1.000
_cell.length_c   1.000
_cell.angle_alpha   90.00
_cell.angle_beta   90.00
_cell.angle_gamma   90.00
#
_symmetry.space_group_name_H-M   'P 1'
#
loop_
_entity.id
_entity.type
_entity.pdbx_description
1 polymer ?
#
loop_
_entity_poly.entity_id
_entity_poly.type
_entity_poly.pdbx_seq_one_letter_code
_entity_poly.pdbx_strand_id
1 'polypeptide(L)'
;MLYVSELSGPGRFFTVEVDINVLLDRHNLQYADVLMAMARALLERVSGQKITLPAAALSKLENWFAEKVVNQEKTSELTLGIETSVTANSGIPYLLELLGRFTTAFKNNHTYKESLRQVIRNTFSDLADAFNELLRAAETALTDANKARRLLFLIDGTDKLRGEDTRRFFIYDVEQLLAITVLAVYTAPINLKYESHLAGKLDDDLVLPMIKLYEKHSARCEAGWVAMRAILLRRADRSIFASDADIDRLVEHSGGHPRELLILLKLSCEFAEGDRLTAADIEAAIKQLASEYRRFLEPEDYALLARIDSDAIHAGNDERTRRLLYNLALLEYNDASWRRSHPVVRTLDGYQRARSLLPSPAAGS
;
A
#
# COMPACT_ATOMS: atom_id res chain seq x y z
N MET A 1 7.29 -5.55 12.94
CA MET A 1 5.88 -5.39 12.54
C MET A 1 5.11 -6.66 12.90
N LEU A 2 3.94 -6.54 13.51
CA LEU A 2 3.17 -7.65 14.11
C LEU A 2 2.57 -8.62 13.08
N TYR A 3 2.21 -8.14 11.88
CA TYR A 3 1.50 -8.96 10.89
C TYR A 3 2.39 -10.01 10.19
N VAL A 4 3.67 -9.68 9.91
CA VAL A 4 4.64 -10.64 9.36
C VAL A 4 4.80 -11.84 10.29
N SER A 5 4.83 -11.61 11.61
CA SER A 5 4.89 -12.70 12.59
C SER A 5 3.60 -13.52 12.71
N GLU A 6 2.44 -12.95 12.41
CA GLU A 6 1.15 -13.68 12.46
C GLU A 6 0.96 -14.59 11.26
N LEU A 7 1.42 -14.15 10.07
CA LEU A 7 1.36 -14.94 8.84
C LEU A 7 2.48 -15.97 8.73
N SER A 8 3.64 -15.67 9.35
CA SER A 8 4.81 -16.55 9.30
C SER A 8 4.65 -17.76 10.21
N GLY A 9 5.06 -18.93 9.75
CA GLY A 9 5.24 -20.09 10.61
C GLY A 9 5.14 -21.45 9.94
N PRO A 10 5.45 -22.54 10.68
CA PRO A 10 5.36 -23.90 10.18
C PRO A 10 3.97 -24.20 9.61
N GLY A 11 3.92 -24.82 8.44
CA GLY A 11 2.66 -25.13 7.74
C GLY A 11 1.94 -23.94 7.10
N ARG A 12 2.47 -22.70 7.25
CA ARG A 12 1.92 -21.47 6.64
C ARG A 12 2.93 -20.86 5.65
N PHE A 13 3.22 -19.57 5.82
CA PHE A 13 4.05 -18.80 4.91
C PHE A 13 5.42 -18.48 5.50
N PHE A 14 6.39 -18.31 4.62
CA PHE A 14 7.61 -17.56 4.90
C PHE A 14 7.47 -16.19 4.27
N THR A 15 7.05 -15.22 5.09
CA THR A 15 6.69 -13.89 4.62
C THR A 15 7.94 -13.03 4.38
N VAL A 16 8.11 -12.51 3.16
CA VAL A 16 9.19 -11.60 2.76
C VAL A 16 8.59 -10.23 2.51
N GLU A 17 9.03 -9.22 3.25
CA GLU A 17 8.57 -7.84 3.09
C GLU A 17 9.48 -7.10 2.11
N VAL A 18 8.88 -6.33 1.21
CA VAL A 18 9.57 -5.47 0.26
C VAL A 18 8.93 -4.08 0.34
N ASP A 19 9.52 -3.20 1.16
CA ASP A 19 9.09 -1.80 1.23
C ASP A 19 9.75 -1.00 0.10
N ILE A 20 8.95 -0.66 -0.90
CA ILE A 20 9.39 0.12 -2.06
C ILE A 20 9.95 1.46 -1.65
N ASN A 21 9.43 2.11 -0.60
CA ASN A 21 9.88 3.44 -0.18
C ASN A 21 11.27 3.41 0.46
N VAL A 22 11.66 2.27 1.03
CA VAL A 22 12.98 2.09 1.66
C VAL A 22 14.00 1.60 0.63
N LEU A 23 13.58 0.67 -0.21
CA LEU A 23 14.47 -0.07 -1.09
C LEU A 23 14.69 0.61 -2.44
N LEU A 24 13.68 1.30 -2.98
CA LEU A 24 13.65 1.74 -4.38
C LEU A 24 13.31 3.22 -4.53
N ASP A 25 13.56 3.76 -5.72
CA ASP A 25 13.00 5.04 -6.12
C ASP A 25 11.59 4.82 -6.68
N ARG A 26 10.59 5.33 -5.95
CA ARG A 26 9.19 5.25 -6.36
C ARG A 26 8.88 6.09 -7.60
N HIS A 27 9.69 7.10 -7.91
CA HIS A 27 9.53 7.90 -9.12
C HIS A 27 10.18 7.10 -10.25
N ASN A 28 9.41 6.78 -11.30
CA ASN A 28 9.85 5.86 -12.36
C ASN A 28 10.20 4.47 -11.79
N LEU A 29 9.28 3.82 -11.07
CA LEU A 29 9.39 2.40 -10.69
C LEU A 29 8.98 1.50 -11.87
N GLN A 30 9.71 0.41 -12.11
CA GLN A 30 9.36 -0.61 -13.13
C GLN A 30 9.41 -2.01 -12.52
N TYR A 31 8.83 -3.02 -13.20
CA TYR A 31 8.85 -4.41 -12.72
C TYR A 31 10.27 -4.90 -12.41
N ALA A 32 11.25 -4.51 -13.24
CA ALA A 32 12.65 -4.85 -13.07
C ALA A 32 13.19 -4.47 -11.67
N ASP A 33 12.86 -3.27 -11.20
CA ASP A 33 13.24 -2.77 -9.87
C ASP A 33 12.69 -3.69 -8.77
N VAL A 34 11.41 -4.05 -8.88
CA VAL A 34 10.69 -4.85 -7.88
C VAL A 34 11.21 -6.29 -7.86
N LEU A 35 11.48 -6.90 -9.01
CA LEU A 35 12.03 -8.25 -9.07
C LEU A 35 13.41 -8.35 -8.41
N MET A 36 14.28 -7.35 -8.65
CA MET A 36 15.58 -7.29 -7.99
C MET A 36 15.43 -7.10 -6.47
N ALA A 37 14.52 -6.24 -6.03
CA ALA A 37 14.24 -6.04 -4.61
C ALA A 37 13.67 -7.31 -3.94
N MET A 38 12.78 -8.04 -4.62
CA MET A 38 12.24 -9.31 -4.15
C MET A 38 13.33 -10.37 -3.99
N ALA A 39 14.19 -10.56 -5.00
CA ALA A 39 15.30 -11.50 -4.93
C ALA A 39 16.25 -11.17 -3.77
N ARG A 40 16.57 -9.89 -3.59
CA ARG A 40 17.42 -9.42 -2.50
C ARG A 40 16.79 -9.68 -1.14
N ALA A 41 15.54 -9.26 -0.94
CA ALA A 41 14.83 -9.42 0.33
C ALA A 41 14.66 -10.90 0.71
N LEU A 42 14.42 -11.77 -0.27
CA LEU A 42 14.39 -13.21 -0.06
C LEU A 42 15.74 -13.72 0.44
N LEU A 43 16.82 -13.40 -0.25
CA LEU A 43 18.17 -13.85 0.07
C LEU A 43 18.65 -13.35 1.45
N GLU A 44 18.38 -12.08 1.77
CA GLU A 44 18.67 -11.51 3.10
C GLU A 44 17.89 -12.27 4.20
N ARG A 45 16.62 -12.58 3.96
CA ARG A 45 15.77 -13.25 4.94
C ARG A 45 16.14 -14.72 5.15
N VAL A 46 16.39 -15.48 4.08
CA VAL A 46 16.82 -16.89 4.20
C VAL A 46 18.19 -17.00 4.87
N SER A 47 19.11 -16.08 4.56
CA SER A 47 20.42 -15.98 5.23
C SER A 47 20.27 -15.67 6.72
N GLY A 48 19.44 -14.67 7.06
CA GLY A 48 19.15 -14.30 8.44
C GLY A 48 18.51 -15.43 9.27
N GLN A 49 17.75 -16.32 8.63
CA GLN A 49 17.19 -17.52 9.27
C GLN A 49 18.08 -18.77 9.13
N LYS A 50 19.29 -18.65 8.57
CA LYS A 50 20.24 -19.73 8.37
C LYS A 50 19.66 -20.90 7.57
N ILE A 51 18.82 -20.60 6.59
CA ILE A 51 18.27 -21.59 5.67
C ILE A 51 19.28 -21.79 4.54
N THR A 52 19.74 -23.03 4.37
CA THR A 52 20.68 -23.38 3.30
C THR A 52 19.92 -23.64 2.01
N LEU A 53 20.29 -22.93 0.95
CA LEU A 53 19.76 -23.15 -0.39
C LEU A 53 20.72 -24.04 -1.21
N PRO A 54 20.21 -24.93 -2.08
CA PRO A 54 21.05 -25.72 -2.98
C PRO A 54 21.88 -24.82 -3.90
N ALA A 55 23.18 -25.13 -4.07
CA ALA A 55 24.06 -24.36 -4.93
C ALA A 55 23.54 -24.26 -6.38
N ALA A 56 22.95 -25.34 -6.90
CA ALA A 56 22.36 -25.37 -8.24
C ALA A 56 21.23 -24.33 -8.43
N ALA A 57 20.45 -24.07 -7.38
CA ALA A 57 19.36 -23.09 -7.44
C ALA A 57 19.88 -21.64 -7.46
N LEU A 58 21.05 -21.40 -6.87
CA LEU A 58 21.71 -20.10 -6.86
C LEU A 58 22.45 -19.87 -8.19
N SER A 59 23.13 -20.91 -8.70
CA SER A 59 24.01 -20.80 -9.86
C SER A 59 23.33 -20.28 -11.12
N LYS A 60 22.04 -20.59 -11.34
CA LYS A 60 21.33 -20.10 -12.53
C LYS A 60 21.14 -18.59 -12.49
N LEU A 61 20.80 -18.04 -11.33
CA LEU A 61 20.67 -16.60 -11.15
C LEU A 61 22.06 -15.92 -11.17
N GLU A 62 23.07 -16.54 -10.55
CA GLU A 62 24.46 -16.06 -10.62
C GLU A 62 24.98 -15.98 -12.06
N ASN A 63 24.77 -17.05 -12.84
CA ASN A 63 25.17 -17.10 -14.25
C ASN A 63 24.41 -16.06 -15.07
N TRP A 64 23.12 -15.86 -14.82
CA TRP A 64 22.36 -14.81 -15.49
C TRP A 64 22.95 -13.41 -15.20
N PHE A 65 23.29 -13.11 -13.94
CA PHE A 65 23.95 -11.85 -13.60
C PHE A 65 25.30 -11.72 -14.30
N ALA A 66 26.16 -12.73 -14.22
CA ALA A 66 27.48 -12.72 -14.82
C ALA A 66 27.40 -12.54 -16.35
N GLU A 67 26.53 -13.30 -17.02
CA GLU A 67 26.44 -13.31 -18.48
C GLU A 67 25.71 -12.11 -19.07
N LYS A 68 24.60 -11.69 -18.44
CA LYS A 68 23.71 -10.70 -19.04
C LYS A 68 23.97 -9.31 -18.53
N VAL A 69 24.33 -9.17 -17.25
CA VAL A 69 24.58 -7.87 -16.63
C VAL A 69 26.06 -7.50 -16.77
N VAL A 70 26.96 -8.31 -16.22
CA VAL A 70 28.38 -7.96 -16.14
C VAL A 70 29.03 -7.88 -17.53
N ASN A 71 28.78 -8.85 -18.39
CA ASN A 71 29.40 -8.91 -19.72
C ASN A 71 28.87 -7.88 -20.72
N GLN A 72 27.65 -7.36 -20.53
CA GLN A 72 27.08 -6.34 -21.41
C GLN A 72 27.49 -4.91 -21.00
N GLU A 73 28.09 -4.74 -19.82
CA GLU A 73 28.44 -3.44 -19.23
C GLU A 73 29.96 -3.19 -19.16
N LYS A 74 30.70 -3.54 -20.23
CA LYS A 74 32.17 -3.38 -20.35
C LYS A 74 32.72 -1.94 -20.25
N THR A 75 31.93 -0.96 -19.82
CA THR A 75 32.26 0.48 -19.91
C THR A 75 31.94 1.26 -18.63
N SER A 76 32.08 0.63 -17.45
CA SER A 76 31.90 1.29 -16.13
C SER A 76 33.10 1.03 -15.23
N GLU A 77 33.56 2.05 -14.48
CA GLU A 77 34.66 1.92 -13.50
C GLU A 77 34.38 0.86 -12.41
N LEU A 78 33.12 0.42 -12.25
CA LEU A 78 32.71 -0.65 -11.34
C LEU A 78 32.93 -2.07 -11.87
N THR A 79 33.12 -2.29 -13.18
CA THR A 79 33.33 -3.63 -13.76
C THR A 79 34.64 -4.26 -13.27
N LEU A 80 35.66 -3.44 -12.98
CA LEU A 80 36.93 -3.83 -12.35
C LEU A 80 36.74 -4.42 -10.94
N GLY A 81 35.71 -3.99 -10.21
CA GLY A 81 35.33 -4.54 -8.92
C GLY A 81 34.52 -5.83 -8.99
N ILE A 82 34.10 -6.26 -10.19
CA ILE A 82 33.33 -7.52 -10.41
C ILE A 82 34.29 -8.65 -10.78
N GLU A 83 35.25 -8.39 -11.68
CA GLU A 83 36.25 -9.38 -12.10
C GLU A 83 37.13 -9.87 -10.92
N THR A 84 37.31 -9.03 -9.90
CA THR A 84 38.03 -9.39 -8.66
C THR A 84 37.20 -10.26 -7.71
N SER A 85 35.89 -10.03 -7.57
CA SER A 85 34.98 -10.81 -6.69
C SER A 85 34.63 -12.20 -7.23
N VAL A 86 34.67 -12.41 -8.55
CA VAL A 86 34.36 -13.69 -9.22
C VAL A 86 35.30 -14.83 -8.81
N THR A 87 36.47 -14.52 -8.26
CA THR A 87 37.48 -15.54 -7.93
C THR A 87 37.37 -16.14 -6.51
N ALA A 88 36.48 -15.63 -5.63
CA ALA A 88 36.42 -16.10 -4.24
C ALA A 88 35.02 -16.24 -3.59
N ASN A 89 33.96 -15.66 -4.15
CA ASN A 89 32.61 -15.71 -3.54
C ASN A 89 31.57 -16.36 -4.48
N SER A 90 30.88 -17.40 -3.99
CA SER A 90 29.69 -17.98 -4.62
C SER A 90 28.58 -18.19 -3.59
N GLY A 91 27.35 -18.37 -4.06
CA GLY A 91 26.16 -18.55 -3.24
C GLY A 91 25.53 -17.24 -2.78
N ILE A 92 24.78 -17.31 -1.68
CA ILE A 92 23.98 -16.19 -1.17
C ILE A 92 24.80 -14.90 -0.98
N PRO A 93 26.03 -14.90 -0.40
CA PRO A 93 26.81 -13.67 -0.25
C PRO A 93 27.12 -12.97 -1.58
N TYR A 94 27.45 -13.75 -2.62
CA TYR A 94 27.75 -13.21 -3.94
C TYR A 94 26.52 -12.58 -4.61
N LEU A 95 25.37 -13.27 -4.57
CA LEU A 95 24.11 -12.71 -5.09
C LEU A 95 23.68 -11.45 -4.33
N LEU A 96 23.86 -11.41 -3.01
CA LEU A 96 23.57 -10.21 -2.20
C LEU A 96 24.48 -9.03 -2.58
N GLU A 97 25.75 -9.29 -2.87
CA GLU A 97 26.68 -8.27 -3.37
C GLU A 97 26.20 -7.70 -4.72
N LEU A 98 25.86 -8.57 -5.68
CA LEU A 98 25.35 -8.18 -7.00
C LEU A 98 24.06 -7.36 -6.89
N LEU A 99 23.08 -7.86 -6.14
CA LEU A 99 21.79 -7.19 -5.92
C LEU A 99 21.94 -5.88 -5.13
N GLY A 100 22.91 -5.80 -4.23
CA GLY A 100 23.26 -4.58 -3.51
C GLY A 100 23.79 -3.48 -4.44
N ARG A 101 24.63 -3.85 -5.41
CA ARG A 101 25.11 -2.93 -6.46
C ARG A 101 23.96 -2.46 -7.35
N PHE A 102 23.04 -3.36 -7.74
CA PHE A 102 21.79 -3.00 -8.41
C PHE A 102 20.99 -1.98 -7.60
N THR A 103 20.75 -2.25 -6.32
CA THR A 103 19.97 -1.32 -5.48
C THR A 103 20.67 0.05 -5.38
N THR A 104 21.99 0.09 -5.33
CA THR A 104 22.79 1.33 -5.27
C THR A 104 22.73 2.10 -6.59
N ALA A 105 22.85 1.41 -7.72
CA ALA A 105 22.69 1.97 -9.06
C ALA A 105 21.34 2.67 -9.22
N PHE A 106 20.28 2.01 -8.75
CA PHE A 106 18.91 2.49 -8.84
C PHE A 106 18.65 3.73 -7.97
N LYS A 107 19.49 3.98 -6.95
CA LYS A 107 19.44 5.19 -6.11
C LYS A 107 20.27 6.35 -6.66
N ASN A 108 21.40 6.06 -7.31
CA ASN A 108 22.45 7.08 -7.51
C ASN A 108 22.85 7.34 -8.98
N ASN A 109 22.42 6.53 -9.96
CA ASN A 109 22.87 6.69 -11.35
C ASN A 109 21.78 6.35 -12.38
N HIS A 110 21.15 7.39 -12.96
CA HIS A 110 20.02 7.23 -13.88
C HIS A 110 20.39 6.53 -15.21
N THR A 111 21.56 6.81 -15.78
CA THR A 111 21.99 6.20 -17.05
C THR A 111 22.22 4.70 -16.88
N TYR A 112 22.86 4.33 -15.76
CA TYR A 112 23.13 2.93 -15.44
C TYR A 112 21.85 2.17 -15.05
N LYS A 113 20.91 2.82 -14.36
CA LYS A 113 19.58 2.27 -14.08
C LYS A 113 18.86 1.84 -15.38
N GLU A 114 18.89 2.68 -16.41
CA GLU A 114 18.24 2.39 -17.69
C GLU A 114 18.96 1.29 -18.49
N SER A 115 20.30 1.20 -18.46
CA SER A 115 21.01 0.08 -19.09
C SER A 115 20.62 -1.25 -18.46
N LEU A 116 20.61 -1.32 -17.13
CA LEU A 116 20.21 -2.52 -16.38
C LEU A 116 18.77 -2.94 -16.68
N ARG A 117 17.85 -1.98 -16.76
CA ARG A 117 16.45 -2.25 -17.15
C ARG A 117 16.35 -2.78 -18.58
N GLN A 118 17.15 -2.25 -19.50
CA GLN A 118 17.19 -2.76 -20.87
C GLN A 118 17.67 -4.20 -20.92
N VAL A 119 18.73 -4.54 -20.18
CA VAL A 119 19.23 -5.92 -20.05
C VAL A 119 18.13 -6.82 -19.52
N ILE A 120 17.50 -6.45 -18.40
CA ILE A 120 16.40 -7.21 -17.78
C ILE A 120 15.27 -7.42 -18.78
N ARG A 121 14.83 -6.37 -19.49
CA ARG A 121 13.76 -6.48 -20.48
C ARG A 121 14.11 -7.41 -21.62
N ASN A 122 15.34 -7.34 -22.13
CA ASN A 122 15.80 -8.16 -23.24
C ASN A 122 16.00 -9.64 -22.85
N THR A 123 16.20 -9.90 -21.57
CA THR A 123 16.53 -11.24 -21.03
C THR A 123 15.50 -11.71 -20.00
N PHE A 124 14.29 -11.15 -20.07
CA PHE A 124 13.29 -11.31 -19.02
C PHE A 124 12.92 -12.77 -18.80
N SER A 125 12.73 -13.55 -19.87
CA SER A 125 12.39 -14.97 -19.76
C SER A 125 13.47 -15.75 -19.00
N ASP A 126 14.74 -15.52 -19.31
CA ASP A 126 15.87 -16.17 -18.62
C ASP A 126 15.89 -15.79 -17.13
N LEU A 127 15.64 -14.51 -16.82
CA LEU A 127 15.58 -14.01 -15.44
C LEU A 127 14.40 -14.63 -14.68
N ALA A 128 13.21 -14.65 -15.27
CA ALA A 128 12.01 -15.21 -14.66
C ALA A 128 12.20 -16.70 -14.37
N ASP A 129 12.79 -17.45 -15.31
CA ASP A 129 13.10 -18.87 -15.12
C ASP A 129 14.14 -19.11 -14.04
N ALA A 130 15.16 -18.26 -13.94
CA ALA A 130 16.16 -18.33 -12.88
C ALA A 130 15.55 -17.99 -11.51
N PHE A 131 14.73 -16.95 -11.44
CA PHE A 131 14.11 -16.52 -10.19
C PHE A 131 13.06 -17.53 -9.70
N ASN A 132 12.22 -18.05 -10.59
CA ASN A 132 11.24 -19.10 -10.25
C ASN A 132 11.90 -20.40 -9.78
N GLU A 133 13.10 -20.72 -10.28
CA GLU A 133 13.88 -21.85 -9.78
C GLU A 133 14.43 -21.61 -8.36
N LEU A 134 14.97 -20.42 -8.11
CA LEU A 134 15.37 -19.99 -6.78
C LEU A 134 14.20 -20.04 -5.78
N LEU A 135 13.02 -19.54 -6.19
CA LEU A 135 11.81 -19.53 -5.37
C LEU A 135 11.36 -20.95 -5.00
N ARG A 136 11.29 -21.85 -5.98
CA ARG A 136 10.95 -23.26 -5.76
C ARG A 136 11.94 -23.95 -4.82
N ALA A 137 13.24 -23.74 -5.02
CA ALA A 137 14.27 -24.31 -4.15
C ALA A 137 14.19 -23.77 -2.72
N ALA A 138 13.88 -22.48 -2.56
CA ALA A 138 13.66 -21.88 -1.26
C ALA A 138 12.42 -22.45 -0.56
N GLU A 139 11.29 -22.64 -1.26
CA GLU A 139 10.10 -23.30 -0.69
C GLU A 139 10.39 -24.74 -0.25
N THR A 140 11.15 -25.51 -1.04
CA THR A 140 11.59 -26.85 -0.65
C THR A 140 12.46 -26.82 0.61
N ALA A 141 13.50 -25.98 0.65
CA ALA A 141 14.38 -25.86 1.81
C ALA A 141 13.64 -25.40 3.07
N LEU A 142 12.67 -24.49 2.92
CA LEU A 142 11.79 -24.05 4.01
C LEU A 142 10.89 -25.16 4.54
N THR A 143 10.37 -25.99 3.64
CA THR A 143 9.51 -27.13 3.98
C THR A 143 10.32 -28.20 4.72
N ASP A 144 11.49 -28.56 4.20
CA ASP A 144 12.40 -29.54 4.79
C ASP A 144 12.88 -29.11 6.19
N ALA A 145 13.11 -27.81 6.37
CA ALA A 145 13.46 -27.22 7.67
C ALA A 145 12.26 -27.01 8.62
N ASN A 146 11.05 -27.41 8.22
CA ASN A 146 9.79 -27.20 8.94
C ASN A 146 9.56 -25.73 9.35
N LYS A 147 9.93 -24.79 8.48
CA LYS A 147 9.80 -23.34 8.72
C LYS A 147 8.56 -22.74 8.10
N ALA A 148 8.18 -23.20 6.90
CA ALA A 148 7.01 -22.74 6.16
C ALA A 148 6.67 -23.71 5.04
N ARG A 149 5.48 -23.60 4.46
CA ARG A 149 5.05 -24.39 3.30
C ARG A 149 5.16 -23.62 1.98
N ARG A 150 4.98 -22.30 2.00
CA ARG A 150 5.00 -21.43 0.81
C ARG A 150 5.71 -20.11 1.11
N LEU A 151 6.28 -19.49 0.09
CA LEU A 151 6.74 -18.11 0.15
C LEU A 151 5.56 -17.15 -0.03
N LEU A 152 5.58 -16.02 0.67
CA LEU A 152 4.64 -14.92 0.50
C LEU A 152 5.39 -13.60 0.48
N PHE A 153 5.33 -12.88 -0.64
CA PHE A 153 5.84 -11.51 -0.71
C PHE A 153 4.77 -10.50 -0.31
N LEU A 154 5.13 -9.55 0.55
CA LEU A 154 4.31 -8.37 0.86
C LEU A 154 5.02 -7.15 0.27
N ILE A 155 4.48 -6.64 -0.83
CA ILE A 155 5.03 -5.52 -1.58
C ILE A 155 4.30 -4.24 -1.16
N ASP A 156 4.95 -3.47 -0.28
CA ASP A 156 4.37 -2.26 0.32
C ASP A 156 4.91 -0.98 -0.34
N GLY A 157 4.05 0.01 -0.55
CA GLY A 157 4.39 1.30 -1.12
C GLY A 157 4.13 1.46 -2.62
N THR A 158 3.70 0.42 -3.32
CA THR A 158 3.26 0.54 -4.73
C THR A 158 1.96 1.33 -4.88
N ASP A 159 1.20 1.53 -3.80
CA ASP A 159 0.03 2.42 -3.71
C ASP A 159 0.37 3.91 -3.90
N LYS A 160 1.65 4.28 -3.77
CA LYS A 160 2.14 5.65 -3.90
C LYS A 160 2.56 6.02 -5.32
N LEU A 161 2.53 5.07 -6.26
CA LEU A 161 2.76 5.34 -7.68
C LEU A 161 1.69 6.30 -8.21
N ARG A 162 2.05 7.11 -9.21
CA ARG A 162 1.16 8.12 -9.78
C ARG A 162 1.22 8.12 -11.31
N GLY A 163 0.10 8.46 -11.93
CA GLY A 163 0.03 8.73 -13.37
C GLY A 163 0.50 7.55 -14.22
N GLU A 164 1.43 7.82 -15.14
CA GLU A 164 1.99 6.81 -16.03
C GLU A 164 2.73 5.69 -15.30
N ASP A 165 3.39 5.95 -14.17
CA ASP A 165 4.09 4.90 -13.42
C ASP A 165 3.13 3.84 -12.89
N THR A 166 1.94 4.27 -12.44
CA THR A 166 0.85 3.37 -12.00
C THR A 166 0.39 2.48 -13.16
N ARG A 167 0.10 3.08 -14.32
CA ARG A 167 -0.36 2.34 -15.51
C ARG A 167 0.71 1.38 -15.99
N ARG A 168 1.95 1.84 -16.06
CA ARG A 168 3.07 1.02 -16.50
C ARG A 168 3.24 -0.20 -15.61
N PHE A 169 3.32 -0.03 -14.30
CA PHE A 169 3.56 -1.12 -13.37
C PHE A 169 2.38 -2.11 -13.29
N PHE A 170 1.15 -1.61 -13.11
CA PHE A 170 -0.02 -2.46 -12.85
C PHE A 170 -0.80 -2.89 -14.09
N ILE A 171 -0.62 -2.23 -15.24
CA ILE A 171 -1.41 -2.52 -16.46
C ILE A 171 -0.52 -3.07 -17.57
N TYR A 172 0.60 -2.39 -17.87
CA TYR A 172 1.47 -2.75 -19.00
C TYR A 172 2.44 -3.88 -18.62
N ASP A 173 3.02 -3.81 -17.42
CA ASP A 173 4.04 -4.75 -16.94
C ASP A 173 3.44 -5.93 -16.14
N VAL A 174 2.10 -6.05 -16.11
CA VAL A 174 1.39 -7.04 -15.29
C VAL A 174 1.76 -8.48 -15.66
N GLU A 175 1.98 -8.77 -16.94
CA GLU A 175 2.39 -10.10 -17.41
C GLU A 175 3.78 -10.48 -16.87
N GLN A 176 4.69 -9.50 -16.75
CA GLN A 176 6.01 -9.72 -16.16
C GLN A 176 5.92 -10.01 -14.66
N LEU A 177 4.97 -9.38 -13.96
CA LEU A 177 4.73 -9.67 -12.54
C LEU A 177 4.13 -11.08 -12.37
N LEU A 178 3.15 -11.45 -13.21
CA LEU A 178 2.47 -12.75 -13.17
C LEU A 178 3.37 -13.92 -13.62
N ALA A 179 4.41 -13.65 -14.42
CA ALA A 179 5.39 -14.66 -14.80
C ALA A 179 6.23 -15.19 -13.62
N ILE A 180 6.22 -14.50 -12.47
CA ILE A 180 6.90 -14.95 -11.25
C ILE A 180 5.94 -15.78 -10.40
N THR A 181 6.20 -17.08 -10.30
CA THR A 181 5.29 -18.05 -9.70
C THR A 181 5.45 -18.11 -8.18
N VAL A 182 4.98 -17.07 -7.50
CA VAL A 182 4.98 -16.98 -6.02
C VAL A 182 3.72 -16.27 -5.54
N LEU A 183 3.33 -16.49 -4.28
CA LEU A 183 2.29 -15.68 -3.67
C LEU A 183 2.84 -14.28 -3.39
N ALA A 184 2.14 -13.26 -3.87
CA ALA A 184 2.50 -11.87 -3.65
C ALA A 184 1.25 -11.02 -3.37
N VAL A 185 1.33 -10.15 -2.37
CA VAL A 185 0.31 -9.14 -2.07
C VAL A 185 0.93 -7.78 -2.37
N TYR A 186 0.30 -7.04 -3.28
CA TYR A 186 0.71 -5.69 -3.65
C TYR A 186 -0.24 -4.67 -3.04
N THR A 187 0.30 -3.60 -2.49
CA THR A 187 -0.47 -2.39 -2.20
C THR A 187 -0.71 -1.62 -3.50
N ALA A 188 -1.96 -1.33 -3.86
CA ALA A 188 -2.27 -0.73 -5.16
C ALA A 188 -2.95 0.65 -5.01
N PRO A 189 -2.68 1.61 -5.91
CA PRO A 189 -3.40 2.88 -5.93
C PRO A 189 -4.91 2.64 -6.13
N ILE A 190 -5.74 3.23 -5.26
CA ILE A 190 -7.19 2.98 -5.26
C ILE A 190 -7.88 3.35 -6.58
N ASN A 191 -7.31 4.29 -7.36
CA ASN A 191 -7.85 4.68 -8.66
C ASN A 191 -7.87 3.50 -9.66
N LEU A 192 -6.99 2.52 -9.50
CA LEU A 192 -6.97 1.33 -10.34
C LEU A 192 -8.23 0.46 -10.20
N LYS A 193 -8.95 0.52 -9.08
CA LYS A 193 -10.24 -0.18 -8.92
C LYS A 193 -11.34 0.45 -9.78
N TYR A 194 -11.25 1.76 -10.01
CA TYR A 194 -12.24 2.52 -10.77
C TYR A 194 -11.91 2.60 -12.26
N GLU A 195 -10.65 2.35 -12.63
CA GLU A 195 -10.18 2.20 -13.99
C GLU A 195 -10.32 0.72 -14.39
N SER A 196 -11.16 0.42 -15.39
CA SER A 196 -11.55 -0.95 -15.79
C SER A 196 -10.42 -1.83 -16.38
N HIS A 197 -9.16 -1.50 -16.11
CA HIS A 197 -7.96 -2.08 -16.74
C HIS A 197 -7.32 -3.22 -15.95
N LEU A 198 -7.69 -3.42 -14.68
CA LEU A 198 -7.20 -4.53 -13.84
C LEU A 198 -8.12 -5.76 -13.80
N ALA A 199 -9.40 -5.58 -14.16
CA ALA A 199 -10.40 -6.64 -14.05
C ALA A 199 -9.97 -7.88 -14.85
N GLY A 200 -9.82 -9.01 -14.16
CA GLY A 200 -9.47 -10.31 -14.74
C GLY A 200 -7.97 -10.55 -14.99
N LYS A 201 -7.08 -9.63 -14.62
CA LYS A 201 -5.61 -9.82 -14.72
C LYS A 201 -4.97 -10.30 -13.43
N LEU A 202 -5.45 -9.83 -12.29
CA LEU A 202 -5.00 -10.28 -10.97
C LEU A 202 -5.92 -11.38 -10.46
N ASP A 203 -5.38 -12.32 -9.69
CA ASP A 203 -6.14 -13.44 -9.11
C ASP A 203 -7.27 -12.96 -8.19
N ASP A 204 -7.01 -11.89 -7.43
CA ASP A 204 -7.97 -11.25 -6.52
C ASP A 204 -7.60 -9.78 -6.29
N ASP A 205 -8.60 -8.95 -5.96
CA ASP A 205 -8.40 -7.53 -5.64
C ASP A 205 -9.26 -7.07 -4.44
N LEU A 206 -8.64 -7.03 -3.27
CA LEU A 206 -9.29 -6.63 -2.02
C LEU A 206 -9.22 -5.11 -1.81
N VAL A 207 -10.38 -4.47 -1.73
CA VAL A 207 -10.50 -3.09 -1.24
C VAL A 207 -10.88 -3.15 0.24
N LEU A 208 -10.09 -2.49 1.09
CA LEU A 208 -10.41 -2.36 2.51
C LEU A 208 -11.39 -1.20 2.70
N PRO A 209 -12.66 -1.45 3.08
CA PRO A 209 -13.62 -0.37 3.30
C PRO A 209 -13.32 0.39 4.60
N MET A 210 -13.97 1.55 4.76
CA MET A 210 -13.95 2.28 6.01
C MET A 210 -14.60 1.48 7.14
N ILE A 211 -14.10 1.67 8.36
CA ILE A 211 -14.66 1.01 9.54
C ILE A 211 -16.04 1.60 9.81
N LYS A 212 -17.07 0.79 9.63
CA LYS A 212 -18.45 1.22 9.75
C LYS A 212 -18.77 1.71 11.18
N LEU A 213 -19.09 3.00 11.34
CA LEU A 213 -19.53 3.57 12.63
C LEU A 213 -21.05 3.61 12.80
N TYR A 214 -21.78 3.61 11.69
CA TYR A 214 -23.23 3.59 11.67
C TYR A 214 -23.70 2.62 10.58
N GLU A 215 -24.87 2.05 10.74
CA GLU A 215 -25.56 1.30 9.68
C GLU A 215 -26.16 2.25 8.64
N LYS A 216 -26.58 1.70 7.48
CA LYS A 216 -27.25 2.47 6.42
C LYS A 216 -28.48 3.25 6.93
N HIS A 217 -29.22 2.65 7.88
CA HIS A 217 -30.36 3.28 8.55
C HIS A 217 -29.95 4.10 9.79
N SER A 218 -28.70 4.53 9.88
CA SER A 218 -28.13 5.38 10.94
C SER A 218 -28.13 4.81 12.36
N ALA A 219 -28.38 3.51 12.57
CA ALA A 219 -28.11 2.91 13.88
C ALA A 219 -26.61 2.85 14.14
N ARG A 220 -26.19 2.99 15.39
CA ARG A 220 -24.78 2.93 15.77
C ARG A 220 -24.23 1.51 15.61
N CYS A 221 -23.06 1.37 14.98
CA CYS A 221 -22.38 0.10 14.80
C CYS A 221 -21.29 -0.05 15.88
N GLU A 222 -21.64 -0.64 17.03
CA GLU A 222 -20.75 -0.68 18.20
C GLU A 222 -19.40 -1.33 17.92
N ALA A 223 -19.35 -2.37 17.08
CA ALA A 223 -18.10 -3.03 16.70
C ALA A 223 -17.09 -2.05 16.07
N GLY A 224 -17.56 -1.16 15.18
CA GLY A 224 -16.70 -0.16 14.55
C GLY A 224 -16.26 0.92 15.52
N TRP A 225 -17.14 1.36 16.42
CA TRP A 225 -16.79 2.31 17.48
C TRP A 225 -15.72 1.76 18.42
N VAL A 226 -15.89 0.51 18.87
CA VAL A 226 -14.90 -0.18 19.71
C VAL A 226 -13.56 -0.31 18.98
N ALA A 227 -13.57 -0.70 17.70
CA ALA A 227 -12.36 -0.82 16.90
C ALA A 227 -11.63 0.52 16.73
N MET A 228 -12.34 1.59 16.36
CA MET A 228 -11.76 2.92 16.18
C MET A 228 -11.24 3.52 17.49
N ARG A 229 -11.96 3.33 18.60
CA ARG A 229 -11.49 3.70 19.94
C ARG A 229 -10.22 2.94 20.31
N ALA A 230 -10.16 1.64 20.01
CA ALA A 230 -8.96 0.83 20.27
C ALA A 230 -7.76 1.23 19.39
N ILE A 231 -7.99 1.70 18.16
CA ILE A 231 -6.93 2.28 17.30
C ILE A 231 -6.41 3.56 17.95
N LEU A 232 -7.30 4.48 18.35
CA LEU A 232 -6.91 5.74 18.99
C LEU A 232 -6.09 5.50 20.27
N LEU A 233 -6.58 4.61 21.15
CA LEU A 233 -5.96 4.36 22.46
C LEU A 233 -4.68 3.52 22.39
N ARG A 234 -4.39 2.85 21.27
CA ARG A 234 -3.06 2.27 21.01
C ARG A 234 -2.04 3.35 20.61
N ARG A 235 -2.51 4.50 20.09
CA ARG A 235 -1.66 5.59 19.64
C ARG A 235 -1.43 6.64 20.73
N ALA A 236 -2.43 6.89 21.56
CA ALA A 236 -2.40 7.89 22.61
C ALA A 236 -3.00 7.34 23.91
N ASP A 237 -2.36 7.60 25.05
CA ASP A 237 -2.85 7.16 26.34
C ASP A 237 -4.21 7.80 26.68
N ARG A 238 -5.11 7.06 27.32
CA ARG A 238 -6.42 7.60 27.74
C ARG A 238 -6.30 8.86 28.60
N SER A 239 -5.20 9.03 29.35
CA SER A 239 -4.97 10.15 30.25
C SER A 239 -4.83 11.50 29.54
N ILE A 240 -4.53 11.51 28.23
CA ILE A 240 -4.40 12.76 27.46
C ILE A 240 -5.77 13.36 27.12
N PHE A 241 -6.87 12.63 27.30
CA PHE A 241 -8.21 13.13 26.97
C PHE A 241 -8.92 13.58 28.25
N ALA A 242 -9.54 14.76 28.22
CA ALA A 242 -10.30 15.29 29.34
C ALA A 242 -11.50 14.38 29.70
N SER A 243 -12.16 13.79 28.69
CA SER A 243 -13.29 12.88 28.87
C SER A 243 -13.35 11.77 27.81
N ASP A 244 -14.21 10.76 28.00
CA ASP A 244 -14.49 9.78 26.95
C ASP A 244 -15.33 10.36 25.81
N ALA A 245 -16.08 11.45 26.06
CA ALA A 245 -16.82 12.15 25.01
C ALA A 245 -15.88 12.79 23.97
N ASP A 246 -14.68 13.20 24.39
CA ASP A 246 -13.63 13.72 23.52
C ASP A 246 -13.10 12.64 22.56
N ILE A 247 -12.89 11.43 23.09
CA ILE A 247 -12.52 10.25 22.28
C ILE A 247 -13.63 9.92 21.28
N ASP A 248 -14.87 9.87 21.75
CA ASP A 248 -16.01 9.54 20.91
C ASP A 248 -16.20 10.57 19.79
N ARG A 249 -15.96 11.86 20.08
CA ARG A 249 -16.05 12.94 19.07
C ARG A 249 -14.99 12.79 17.99
N LEU A 250 -13.75 12.43 18.33
CA LEU A 250 -12.69 12.14 17.36
C LEU A 250 -13.04 10.91 16.50
N VAL A 251 -13.54 9.84 17.13
CA VAL A 251 -13.98 8.64 16.43
C VAL A 251 -15.11 8.98 15.44
N GLU A 252 -16.16 9.67 15.90
CA GLU A 252 -17.28 10.07 15.06
C GLU A 252 -16.83 10.87 13.84
N HIS A 253 -15.98 11.89 14.06
CA HIS A 253 -15.59 12.83 13.01
C HIS A 253 -14.55 12.27 12.04
N SER A 254 -13.91 11.15 12.37
CA SER A 254 -13.05 10.40 11.45
C SER A 254 -13.82 9.64 10.36
N GLY A 255 -15.13 9.45 10.53
CA GLY A 255 -15.95 8.66 9.60
C GLY A 255 -15.52 7.19 9.51
N GLY A 256 -14.82 6.66 10.51
CA GLY A 256 -14.29 5.29 10.44
C GLY A 256 -13.02 5.15 9.61
N HIS A 257 -12.40 6.26 9.20
CA HIS A 257 -11.13 6.26 8.47
C HIS A 257 -9.96 6.37 9.47
N PRO A 258 -9.10 5.35 9.62
CA PRO A 258 -8.01 5.36 10.61
C PRO A 258 -7.01 6.51 10.43
N ARG A 259 -6.64 6.87 9.19
CA ARG A 259 -5.77 8.01 8.93
C ARG A 259 -6.38 9.36 9.37
N GLU A 260 -7.63 9.63 9.00
CA GLU A 260 -8.35 10.85 9.41
C GLU A 260 -8.50 10.94 10.93
N LEU A 261 -8.73 9.80 11.62
CA LEU A 261 -8.70 9.75 13.09
C LEU A 261 -7.36 10.23 13.66
N LEU A 262 -6.25 9.78 13.08
CA LEU A 262 -4.91 10.18 13.53
C LEU A 262 -4.56 11.62 13.13
N ILE A 263 -5.09 12.13 12.01
CA ILE A 263 -4.98 13.54 11.63
C ILE A 263 -5.72 14.42 12.63
N LEU A 264 -6.97 14.09 12.97
CA LEU A 264 -7.75 14.81 13.97
C LEU A 264 -7.08 14.79 15.35
N LEU A 265 -6.54 13.65 15.78
CA LEU A 265 -5.76 13.54 17.01
C LEU A 265 -4.54 14.48 16.97
N LYS A 266 -3.76 14.42 15.89
CA LYS A 266 -2.58 15.28 15.73
C LYS A 266 -2.94 16.76 15.79
N LEU A 267 -3.95 17.19 15.03
CA LEU A 267 -4.43 18.58 15.03
C LEU A 267 -4.92 19.00 16.42
N SER A 268 -5.62 18.12 17.14
CA SER A 268 -6.07 18.40 18.51
C SER A 268 -4.89 18.66 19.45
N CYS A 269 -3.81 17.87 19.33
CA CYS A 269 -2.58 18.11 20.08
C CYS A 269 -1.87 19.41 19.69
N GLU A 270 -1.96 19.84 18.43
CA GLU A 270 -1.38 21.11 17.96
C GLU A 270 -2.14 22.33 18.51
N PHE A 271 -3.45 22.20 18.76
CA PHE A 271 -4.27 23.27 19.34
C PHE A 271 -4.28 23.28 20.88
N ALA A 272 -3.93 22.17 21.51
CA ALA A 272 -3.97 22.06 22.97
C ALA A 272 -2.96 22.99 23.65
N GLU A 273 -3.44 23.83 24.56
CA GLU A 273 -2.60 24.69 25.40
C GLU A 273 -2.19 24.03 26.73
N GLY A 274 -2.83 22.92 27.10
CA GLY A 274 -2.59 22.20 28.36
C GLY A 274 -2.30 20.71 28.17
N ASP A 275 -2.13 20.00 29.29
CA ASP A 275 -1.70 18.58 29.30
C ASP A 275 -2.79 17.60 28.83
N ARG A 276 -4.03 18.06 28.64
CA ARG A 276 -5.16 17.24 28.20
C ARG A 276 -5.92 17.91 27.07
N LEU A 277 -6.28 17.11 26.08
CA LEU A 277 -7.17 17.45 24.98
C LEU A 277 -8.57 17.68 25.51
N THR A 278 -9.09 18.87 25.23
CA THR A 278 -10.45 19.30 25.58
C THR A 278 -11.36 19.27 24.36
N ALA A 279 -12.66 19.41 24.61
CA ALA A 279 -13.65 19.56 23.54
C ALA A 279 -13.38 20.76 22.63
N ALA A 280 -12.75 21.83 23.14
CA ALA A 280 -12.42 23.01 22.35
C ALA A 280 -11.29 22.73 21.34
N ASP A 281 -10.26 22.00 21.77
CA ASP A 281 -9.12 21.61 20.92
C ASP A 281 -9.58 20.69 19.79
N ILE A 282 -10.47 19.75 20.11
CA ILE A 282 -11.05 18.82 19.12
C ILE A 282 -11.95 19.55 18.14
N GLU A 283 -12.76 20.50 18.61
CA GLU A 283 -13.59 21.33 17.73
C GLU A 283 -12.73 22.19 16.79
N ALA A 284 -11.61 22.73 17.27
CA ALA A 284 -10.64 23.44 16.44
C ALA A 284 -10.02 22.50 15.39
N ALA A 285 -9.65 21.28 15.77
CA ALA A 285 -9.14 20.25 14.85
C ALA A 285 -10.15 19.87 13.76
N ILE A 286 -11.43 19.66 14.13
CA ILE A 286 -12.52 19.38 13.18
C ILE A 286 -12.68 20.52 12.19
N LYS A 287 -12.70 21.78 12.67
CA LYS A 287 -12.80 22.96 11.80
C LYS A 287 -11.60 23.11 10.87
N GLN A 288 -10.39 22.83 11.35
CA GLN A 288 -9.18 22.87 10.54
C GLN A 288 -9.24 21.82 9.43
N LEU A 289 -9.58 20.58 9.75
CA LEU A 289 -9.73 19.52 8.74
C LEU A 289 -10.84 19.84 7.74
N ALA A 290 -12.01 20.30 8.21
CA ALA A 290 -13.10 20.75 7.34
C ALA A 290 -12.65 21.87 6.39
N SER A 291 -11.79 22.78 6.85
CA SER A 291 -11.24 23.85 6.02
C SER A 291 -10.35 23.33 4.88
N GLU A 292 -9.63 22.22 5.06
CA GLU A 292 -8.86 21.60 3.98
C GLU A 292 -9.78 21.05 2.89
N TYR A 293 -10.89 20.40 3.27
CA TYR A 293 -11.92 19.99 2.30
C TYR A 293 -12.54 21.18 1.57
N ARG A 294 -12.83 22.28 2.27
CA ARG A 294 -13.41 23.49 1.68
C ARG A 294 -12.55 24.05 0.53
N ARG A 295 -11.22 23.84 0.53
CA ARG A 295 -10.30 24.40 -0.48
C ARG A 295 -10.50 23.81 -1.88
N PHE A 296 -10.98 22.57 -2.00
CA PHE A 296 -11.10 21.89 -3.29
C PHE A 296 -12.53 21.49 -3.67
N LEU A 297 -13.49 21.58 -2.74
CA LEU A 297 -14.89 21.26 -3.00
C LEU A 297 -15.62 22.41 -3.71
N GLU A 298 -16.28 22.07 -4.81
CA GLU A 298 -17.13 22.96 -5.60
C GLU A 298 -18.59 22.91 -5.13
N PRO A 299 -19.43 23.92 -5.45
CA PRO A 299 -20.87 23.91 -5.13
C PRO A 299 -21.59 22.62 -5.56
N GLU A 300 -21.27 22.09 -6.73
CA GLU A 300 -21.85 20.88 -7.28
C GLU A 300 -21.40 19.62 -6.53
N ASP A 301 -20.21 19.64 -5.91
CA ASP A 301 -19.78 18.54 -5.04
C ASP A 301 -20.64 18.47 -3.78
N TYR A 302 -20.94 19.61 -3.15
CA TYR A 302 -21.83 19.64 -1.99
C TYR A 302 -23.23 19.14 -2.34
N ALA A 303 -23.76 19.53 -3.50
CA ALA A 303 -25.04 19.03 -3.99
C ALA A 303 -25.03 17.52 -4.22
N LEU A 304 -23.94 16.98 -4.80
CA LEU A 304 -23.78 15.54 -4.98
C LEU A 304 -23.69 14.79 -3.64
N LEU A 305 -22.84 15.25 -2.72
CA LEU A 305 -22.67 14.64 -1.40
C LEU A 305 -23.98 14.64 -0.59
N ALA A 306 -24.71 15.76 -0.60
CA ALA A 306 -26.00 15.85 0.08
C ALA A 306 -27.03 14.89 -0.52
N ARG A 307 -27.07 14.75 -1.86
CA ARG A 307 -27.94 13.78 -2.54
C ARG A 307 -27.59 12.35 -2.15
N ILE A 308 -26.31 11.98 -2.21
CA ILE A 308 -25.82 10.65 -1.84
C ILE A 308 -26.21 10.29 -0.41
N ASP A 309 -26.10 11.24 0.53
CA ASP A 309 -26.46 11.01 1.93
C ASP A 309 -27.98 10.91 2.15
N SER A 310 -28.80 11.41 1.22
CA SER A 310 -30.27 11.33 1.26
C SER A 310 -30.85 10.16 0.46
N ASP A 311 -30.07 9.55 -0.43
CA ASP A 311 -30.51 8.50 -1.34
C ASP A 311 -29.99 7.13 -0.88
N ALA A 312 -30.89 6.14 -0.82
CA ALA A 312 -30.52 4.77 -0.53
C ALA A 312 -29.88 4.05 -1.73
N ILE A 313 -30.00 4.61 -2.94
CA ILE A 313 -29.52 4.04 -4.19
C ILE A 313 -28.26 4.79 -4.64
N HIS A 314 -27.17 4.06 -4.83
CA HIS A 314 -25.92 4.62 -5.37
C HIS A 314 -25.80 4.23 -6.85
N ALA A 315 -26.13 5.17 -7.74
CA ALA A 315 -26.33 4.91 -9.17
C ALA A 315 -25.05 4.68 -10.01
N GLY A 316 -23.84 4.83 -9.44
CA GLY A 316 -22.57 4.54 -10.12
C GLY A 316 -21.40 5.45 -9.74
N ASN A 317 -20.35 5.41 -10.56
CA ASN A 317 -19.08 6.14 -10.38
C ASN A 317 -18.73 6.98 -11.63
N ASP A 318 -19.25 8.20 -11.70
CA ASP A 318 -18.75 9.21 -12.64
C ASP A 318 -17.42 9.81 -12.16
N GLU A 319 -16.80 10.65 -12.99
CA GLU A 319 -15.50 11.26 -12.68
C GLU A 319 -15.54 12.10 -11.39
N ARG A 320 -16.63 12.85 -11.17
CA ARG A 320 -16.81 13.66 -9.96
C ARG A 320 -16.89 12.78 -8.71
N THR A 321 -17.64 11.68 -8.75
CA THR A 321 -17.75 10.72 -7.65
C THR A 321 -16.42 10.06 -7.34
N ARG A 322 -15.67 9.62 -8.37
CA ARG A 322 -14.33 9.03 -8.19
C ARG A 322 -13.37 10.02 -7.55
N ARG A 323 -13.37 11.28 -7.97
CA ARG A 323 -12.56 12.35 -7.37
C ARG A 323 -12.91 12.56 -5.89
N LEU A 324 -14.19 12.53 -5.53
CA LEU A 324 -14.63 12.68 -4.13
C LEU A 324 -14.24 11.48 -3.26
N LEU A 325 -14.30 10.25 -3.80
CA LEU A 325 -13.80 9.04 -3.14
C LEU A 325 -12.29 9.10 -2.94
N TYR A 326 -11.55 9.47 -3.99
CA TYR A 326 -10.09 9.59 -3.96
C TYR A 326 -9.61 10.61 -2.92
N ASN A 327 -10.29 11.76 -2.84
CA ASN A 327 -9.97 12.82 -1.87
C ASN A 327 -10.66 12.64 -0.51
N LEU A 328 -11.31 11.49 -0.26
CA LEU A 328 -11.98 11.15 1.00
C LEU A 328 -13.09 12.11 1.43
N ALA A 329 -13.62 12.95 0.53
CA ALA A 329 -14.82 13.76 0.80
C ALA A 329 -16.08 12.88 0.79
N LEU A 330 -16.03 11.77 0.05
CA LEU A 330 -16.97 10.67 0.08
C LEU A 330 -16.27 9.43 0.62
N LEU A 331 -16.87 8.76 1.60
CA LEU A 331 -16.35 7.55 2.22
C LEU A 331 -17.15 6.33 1.75
N GLU A 332 -16.43 5.22 1.54
CA GLU A 332 -16.99 3.95 1.09
C GLU A 332 -16.95 2.90 2.21
N TYR A 333 -18.07 2.23 2.44
CA TYR A 333 -18.28 1.24 3.49
C TYR A 333 -18.81 -0.07 2.89
N ASN A 334 -18.55 -1.19 3.56
CA ASN A 334 -18.86 -2.54 3.06
C ASN A 334 -18.26 -2.76 1.66
N ASP A 335 -18.84 -3.63 0.83
CA ASP A 335 -18.34 -3.93 -0.53
C ASP A 335 -18.76 -2.86 -1.55
N ALA A 336 -18.45 -1.58 -1.28
CA ALA A 336 -18.87 -0.42 -2.07
C ALA A 336 -20.39 -0.19 -2.18
N SER A 337 -21.20 -1.01 -1.49
CA SER A 337 -22.66 -0.95 -1.53
C SER A 337 -23.25 0.21 -0.75
N TRP A 338 -22.44 0.88 0.08
CA TRP A 338 -22.87 2.02 0.86
C TRP A 338 -21.79 3.09 0.96
N ARG A 339 -22.19 4.33 0.74
CA ARG A 339 -21.32 5.50 0.81
C ARG A 339 -21.94 6.60 1.61
N ARG A 340 -21.09 7.43 2.21
CA ARG A 340 -21.52 8.59 2.98
C ARG A 340 -20.48 9.69 2.93
N SER A 341 -20.91 10.94 2.87
CA SER A 341 -19.98 12.07 2.94
C SER A 341 -19.20 12.06 4.25
N HIS A 342 -17.96 12.54 4.20
CA HIS A 342 -17.09 12.61 5.36
C HIS A 342 -17.74 13.48 6.46
N PRO A 343 -17.74 13.06 7.75
CA PRO A 343 -18.37 13.81 8.83
C PRO A 343 -17.97 15.28 8.91
N VAL A 344 -16.67 15.59 8.80
CA VAL A 344 -16.21 16.99 8.80
C VAL A 344 -16.66 17.80 7.58
N VAL A 345 -16.95 17.16 6.44
CA VAL A 345 -17.53 17.87 5.28
C VAL A 345 -18.97 18.27 5.57
N ARG A 346 -19.69 17.48 6.36
CA ARG A 346 -21.08 17.77 6.76
C ARG A 346 -21.20 18.97 7.70
N THR A 347 -20.09 19.42 8.31
CA THR A 347 -20.06 20.64 9.14
C THR A 347 -19.87 21.91 8.31
N LEU A 348 -19.59 21.79 7.01
CA LEU A 348 -19.37 22.94 6.13
C LEU A 348 -20.70 23.58 5.69
N ASP A 349 -20.75 24.91 5.70
CA ASP A 349 -21.94 25.69 5.28
C ASP A 349 -22.41 25.34 3.86
N GLY A 350 -21.46 25.07 2.95
CA GLY A 350 -21.77 24.65 1.58
C GLY A 350 -22.58 23.35 1.53
N TYR A 351 -22.20 22.37 2.34
CA TYR A 351 -22.94 21.11 2.49
C TYR A 351 -24.30 21.35 3.17
N GLN A 352 -24.33 22.11 4.27
CA GLN A 352 -25.57 22.37 5.01
C GLN A 352 -26.61 23.08 4.14
N ARG A 353 -26.16 24.06 3.34
CA ARG A 353 -27.00 24.74 2.34
C ARG A 353 -27.51 23.74 1.28
N ALA A 354 -26.63 22.94 0.70
CA ALA A 354 -27.03 21.93 -0.29
C ALA A 354 -28.06 20.93 0.27
N ARG A 355 -27.87 20.47 1.52
CA ARG A 355 -28.80 19.57 2.19
C ARG A 355 -30.16 20.21 2.44
N SER A 356 -30.20 21.49 2.80
CA SER A 356 -31.46 22.21 3.04
C SER A 356 -32.31 22.41 1.79
N LEU A 357 -31.70 22.35 0.60
CA LEU A 357 -32.37 22.48 -0.69
C LEU A 357 -32.95 21.16 -1.21
N LEU A 358 -32.64 20.03 -0.57
CA LEU A 358 -33.20 18.74 -0.96
C LEU A 358 -34.64 18.62 -0.45
N PRO A 359 -35.55 18.04 -1.25
CA PRO A 359 -36.89 17.73 -0.77
C PRO A 359 -36.77 16.79 0.44
N SER A 360 -37.54 17.07 1.50
CA SER A 360 -37.65 16.12 2.60
C SER A 360 -38.12 14.78 2.03
N PRO A 361 -37.52 13.64 2.44
CA PRO A 361 -38.00 12.35 1.99
C PRO A 361 -39.48 12.29 2.32
N ALA A 362 -40.31 12.12 1.29
CA ALA A 362 -41.74 11.93 1.49
C ALA A 362 -41.90 10.79 2.50
N ALA A 363 -42.54 11.07 3.64
CA ALA A 363 -42.87 10.05 4.60
C ALA A 363 -43.68 8.98 3.85
N GLY A 364 -43.06 7.84 3.58
CA GLY A 364 -43.69 6.75 2.86
C GLY A 364 -44.93 6.30 3.63
N SER A 365 -46.07 6.45 2.98
CA SER A 365 -47.36 5.84 3.30
C SER A 365 -47.34 4.33 3.13
#